data_AF-A0A2N1N107-F1
#
_entry.id   AF-A0A2N1N107-F1
#
_cell.length_a   1.000
_cell.length_b   1.000
_cell.length_c   1.000
_cell.angle_alpha   90.00
_cell.angle_beta   90.00
_cell.angle_gamma   90.00
#
_symmetry.space_group_name_H-M   'P 1'
#
loop_
_entity.id
_entity.type
_entity.pdbx_description
1 polymer ?
#
loop_
_entity_poly.entity_id
_entity_poly.type
_entity_poly.pdbx_seq_one_letter_code
_entity_poly.pdbx_strand_id
1 'polypeptide(L)'
;MTIKSVKELLNLYKQKVDSELQKDLYVFYIFLALTGELTFDLREMLQINSSFRGNLQDQEGATSIEESKAFYHYIKILKNSNLTNYLKYVKDCAKKKNIYHLYQENAEIIILQTCNKKNLAKFEKCEKYSEQINSIASDLENGKSDESSEDLSIIEFNSFEIKKRISKFIRKYPNMSKVSRLISNNIENVTLKPYDLLPNGIINAKLLRKYDKPLYKIVKDNQCLDELTSFDLEEYEYNLMSEEKQFISNHIRRGYCNMPKSSTNVIMYYNSLNMFLLQMERVWMLPLYEQRSSGITESSYSHQVVRPIIDFLLHNIKGIDIEFNGTSLSTIRRNGGENGPTRRPDVKVSKNYQHAYAYDWEFIFCEISYGPYSYDELHYLEDKVRLGKFGKDSWNNCYLYTQSFENSDKLVPLMDEINLLLIHFYRTKMDIYVLDYSLKPFHKMCLIKSLDIPITNDDDLTIQKMNVLCKEILLLNNLITHNTQKIDRINTLINDLIPNVVIPSQNPPVTKNIFPTFSSPNSNKVGNYL
;
A
#
# COMPACT_ATOMS: atom_id res chain seq x y z
N MET A 1 -43.19 -3.94 55.68
CA MET A 1 -43.07 -5.27 55.04
C MET A 1 -41.60 -5.62 55.04
N THR A 2 -41.18 -6.61 55.81
CA THR A 2 -39.75 -6.96 55.99
C THR A 2 -39.40 -8.09 55.02
N ILE A 3 -38.58 -7.77 54.01
CA ILE A 3 -38.23 -8.69 52.92
C ILE A 3 -37.08 -9.58 53.38
N LYS A 4 -37.23 -10.91 53.30
CA LYS A 4 -36.30 -11.87 53.92
C LYS A 4 -35.45 -12.67 52.93
N SER A 5 -35.62 -12.48 51.62
CA SER A 5 -34.73 -13.11 50.63
C SER A 5 -34.70 -12.40 49.27
N VAL A 6 -33.58 -12.54 48.56
CA VAL A 6 -33.37 -12.05 47.18
C VAL A 6 -34.41 -12.63 46.20
N LYS A 7 -34.89 -13.84 46.46
CA LYS A 7 -35.90 -14.52 45.63
C LYS A 7 -37.29 -13.89 45.75
N GLU A 8 -37.68 -13.42 46.94
CA GLU A 8 -38.93 -12.68 47.14
C GLU A 8 -38.86 -11.29 46.49
N LEU A 9 -37.70 -10.64 46.56
CA LEU A 9 -37.46 -9.34 45.97
C LEU A 9 -37.49 -9.40 44.43
N LEU A 10 -36.89 -10.44 43.83
CA LEU A 10 -36.94 -10.71 42.38
C LEU A 10 -38.34 -11.09 41.87
N ASN A 11 -39.16 -11.77 42.67
CA ASN A 11 -40.55 -12.08 42.29
C ASN A 11 -41.48 -10.87 42.38
N LEU A 12 -41.31 -10.03 43.41
CA LEU A 12 -41.97 -8.72 43.50
C LEU A 12 -41.57 -7.78 42.35
N TYR A 13 -40.34 -7.92 41.85
CA TYR A 13 -39.80 -7.14 40.72
C TYR A 13 -40.27 -7.66 39.36
N LYS A 14 -40.29 -8.99 39.16
CA LYS A 14 -40.84 -9.64 37.95
C LYS A 14 -42.34 -9.35 37.73
N GLN A 15 -43.08 -9.11 38.81
CA GLN A 15 -44.50 -8.74 38.73
C GLN A 15 -44.73 -7.25 38.38
N LYS A 16 -43.70 -6.39 38.38
CA LYS A 16 -43.86 -4.93 38.27
C LYS A 16 -43.20 -4.25 37.07
N VAL A 17 -42.36 -4.94 36.27
CA VAL A 17 -41.55 -4.27 35.23
C VAL A 17 -41.59 -5.05 33.91
N ASP A 18 -41.97 -4.34 32.85
CA ASP A 18 -42.14 -4.85 31.49
C ASP A 18 -40.81 -5.24 30.81
N SER A 19 -40.91 -6.17 29.86
CA SER A 19 -39.80 -6.99 29.35
C SER A 19 -38.67 -6.24 28.62
N GLU A 20 -38.88 -5.02 28.13
CA GLU A 20 -37.83 -4.24 27.45
C GLU A 20 -36.78 -3.64 28.40
N LEU A 21 -37.10 -3.42 29.69
CA LEU A 21 -36.16 -2.86 30.67
C LEU A 21 -35.05 -3.85 31.07
N GLN A 22 -35.17 -5.14 30.73
CA GLN A 22 -34.20 -6.17 31.09
C GLN A 22 -32.86 -6.05 30.34
N LYS A 23 -32.86 -5.52 29.11
CA LYS A 23 -31.62 -5.34 28.33
C LYS A 23 -30.78 -4.17 28.83
N ASP A 24 -31.41 -3.09 29.28
CA ASP A 24 -30.72 -1.88 29.75
C ASP A 24 -30.09 -2.06 31.14
N LEU A 25 -30.68 -2.90 32.00
CA LEU A 25 -30.10 -3.21 33.32
C LEU A 25 -28.84 -4.09 33.21
N TYR A 26 -28.77 -4.97 32.21
CA TYR A 26 -27.58 -5.79 31.95
C TYR A 26 -26.36 -4.92 31.61
N VAL A 27 -26.58 -3.85 30.84
CA VAL A 27 -25.55 -2.88 30.48
C VAL A 27 -25.10 -2.07 31.71
N PHE A 28 -26.02 -1.77 32.64
CA PHE A 28 -25.70 -1.09 33.90
C PHE A 28 -24.88 -1.96 34.86
N TYR A 29 -25.15 -3.27 34.94
CA TYR A 29 -24.34 -4.17 35.75
C TYR A 29 -22.95 -4.43 35.15
N ILE A 30 -22.83 -4.45 33.81
CA ILE A 30 -21.54 -4.47 33.12
C ILE A 30 -20.76 -3.18 33.41
N PHE A 31 -21.45 -2.04 33.42
CA PHE A 31 -20.87 -0.75 33.78
C PHE A 31 -20.35 -0.72 35.23
N LEU A 32 -21.12 -1.20 36.21
CA LEU A 32 -20.71 -1.26 37.62
C LEU A 32 -19.59 -2.29 37.88
N ALA A 33 -19.52 -3.37 37.10
CA ALA A 33 -18.41 -4.32 37.13
C ALA A 33 -17.13 -3.72 36.54
N LEU A 34 -17.24 -2.90 35.50
CA LEU A 34 -16.12 -2.19 34.85
C LEU A 34 -15.57 -1.03 35.69
N THR A 35 -16.37 -0.46 36.59
CA THR A 35 -15.91 0.57 37.55
C THR A 35 -15.26 -0.01 38.80
N GLY A 36 -15.23 -1.34 38.95
CA GLY A 36 -14.63 -2.02 40.12
C GLY A 36 -15.42 -1.86 41.42
N GLU A 37 -16.63 -1.32 41.35
CA GLU A 37 -17.50 -1.00 42.50
C GLU A 37 -18.43 -2.17 42.90
N LEU A 38 -18.33 -3.32 42.22
CA LEU A 38 -19.07 -4.53 42.56
C LEU A 38 -18.12 -5.70 42.86
N THR A 39 -17.99 -6.05 44.14
CA THR A 39 -17.39 -7.31 44.59
C THR A 39 -18.50 -8.30 44.91
N PHE A 40 -18.59 -9.38 44.13
CA PHE A 40 -19.49 -10.50 44.41
C PHE A 40 -18.82 -11.50 45.33
N ASP A 41 -19.55 -11.95 46.35
CA ASP A 41 -19.01 -12.98 47.25
C ASP A 41 -19.00 -14.36 46.57
N LEU A 42 -18.25 -15.29 47.17
CA LEU A 42 -18.07 -16.64 46.62
C LEU A 42 -19.41 -17.40 46.49
N ARG A 43 -20.40 -17.11 47.34
CA ARG A 43 -21.73 -17.74 47.32
C ARG A 43 -22.62 -17.17 46.21
N GLU A 44 -22.55 -15.87 45.98
CA GLU A 44 -23.25 -15.19 44.87
C GLU A 44 -22.65 -15.58 43.53
N MET A 45 -21.33 -15.68 43.44
CA MET A 45 -20.64 -16.25 42.28
C MET A 45 -21.04 -17.71 42.05
N LEU A 46 -21.21 -18.50 43.10
CA LEU A 46 -21.68 -19.89 43.01
C LEU A 46 -23.16 -20.00 42.61
N GLN A 47 -24.02 -19.03 42.98
CA GLN A 47 -25.44 -18.99 42.58
C GLN A 47 -25.66 -18.49 41.14
N ILE A 48 -24.85 -17.52 40.69
CA ILE A 48 -24.81 -17.09 39.29
C ILE A 48 -24.30 -18.26 38.44
N ASN A 49 -23.22 -18.91 38.88
CA ASN A 49 -22.74 -20.14 38.25
C ASN A 49 -23.77 -21.28 38.32
N SER A 50 -24.50 -21.49 39.41
CA SER A 50 -25.51 -22.57 39.49
C SER A 50 -26.74 -22.31 38.61
N SER A 51 -27.09 -21.04 38.40
CA SER A 51 -28.19 -20.64 37.50
C SER A 51 -27.81 -20.81 36.02
N PHE A 52 -26.52 -20.72 35.69
CA PHE A 52 -25.97 -21.01 34.36
C PHE A 52 -25.60 -22.50 34.17
N ARG A 53 -25.23 -23.21 35.25
CA ARG A 53 -24.84 -24.64 35.25
C ARG A 53 -26.00 -25.63 35.23
N GLY A 54 -27.25 -25.16 35.19
CA GLY A 54 -28.40 -26.05 35.01
C GLY A 54 -28.37 -26.88 33.71
N ASN A 55 -27.54 -26.50 32.72
CA ASN A 55 -27.53 -27.17 31.40
C ASN A 55 -26.20 -27.80 30.96
N LEU A 56 -25.09 -27.69 31.70
CA LEU A 56 -23.83 -28.34 31.29
C LEU A 56 -23.03 -28.74 32.54
N GLN A 57 -23.33 -29.93 33.07
CA GLN A 57 -22.40 -30.71 33.87
C GLN A 57 -21.69 -31.68 32.94
N ASP A 58 -20.45 -31.37 32.58
CA ASP A 58 -19.28 -32.19 32.88
C ASP A 58 -18.07 -31.70 32.04
N GLN A 59 -16.91 -31.66 32.69
CA GLN A 59 -15.54 -31.43 32.17
C GLN A 59 -14.97 -30.00 32.11
N GLU A 60 -14.03 -29.78 33.05
CA GLU A 60 -12.72 -29.09 33.02
C GLU A 60 -12.41 -27.98 31.98
N GLY A 61 -11.79 -26.90 32.48
CA GLY A 61 -11.16 -25.84 31.68
C GLY A 61 -12.04 -24.62 31.42
N ALA A 62 -11.46 -23.52 30.95
CA ALA A 62 -12.26 -22.44 30.37
C ALA A 62 -12.92 -22.97 29.08
N THR A 63 -14.23 -22.77 28.91
CA THR A 63 -15.02 -23.39 27.83
C THR A 63 -14.45 -23.30 26.41
N SER A 64 -13.95 -22.13 26.00
CA SER A 64 -13.33 -22.00 24.67
C SER A 64 -12.34 -20.84 24.60
N ILE A 65 -11.36 -21.03 23.73
CA ILE A 65 -10.43 -19.98 23.28
C ILE A 65 -11.22 -18.76 22.72
N GLU A 66 -12.44 -18.98 22.23
CA GLU A 66 -13.31 -17.99 21.60
C GLU A 66 -13.95 -17.00 22.60
N GLU A 67 -14.25 -17.39 23.84
CA GLU A 67 -14.79 -16.48 24.87
C GLU A 67 -13.72 -15.56 25.46
N SER A 68 -12.50 -16.09 25.62
CA SER A 68 -11.33 -15.27 25.98
C SER A 68 -10.94 -14.34 24.83
N LYS A 69 -11.11 -14.76 23.57
CA LYS A 69 -10.96 -13.92 22.37
C LYS A 69 -12.05 -12.84 22.27
N ALA A 70 -13.31 -13.14 22.61
CA ALA A 70 -14.40 -12.17 22.59
C ALA A 70 -14.20 -11.04 23.62
N PHE A 71 -13.76 -11.40 24.83
CA PHE A 71 -13.41 -10.44 25.87
C PHE A 71 -12.19 -9.57 25.50
N TYR A 72 -11.19 -10.15 24.83
CA TYR A 72 -10.01 -9.43 24.29
C TYR A 72 -10.35 -8.53 23.09
N HIS A 73 -11.22 -8.97 22.18
CA HIS A 73 -11.70 -8.15 21.04
C HIS A 73 -12.60 -7.00 21.49
N TYR A 74 -13.42 -7.19 22.53
CA TYR A 74 -14.22 -6.12 23.14
C TYR A 74 -13.32 -4.99 23.69
N ILE A 75 -12.21 -5.33 24.35
CA ILE A 75 -11.20 -4.36 24.83
C ILE A 75 -10.38 -3.73 23.69
N LYS A 76 -10.21 -4.43 22.56
CA LYS A 76 -9.49 -3.94 21.36
C LYS A 76 -10.35 -3.01 20.49
N ILE A 77 -11.65 -3.26 20.38
CA ILE A 77 -12.64 -2.37 19.74
C ILE A 77 -12.77 -1.06 20.53
N LEU A 78 -12.77 -1.13 21.86
CA LEU A 78 -12.67 0.03 22.76
C LEU A 78 -11.36 0.82 22.61
N LYS A 79 -10.30 0.22 22.05
CA LYS A 79 -9.01 0.88 21.76
C LYS A 79 -8.91 1.46 20.35
N ASN A 80 -9.63 0.92 19.36
CA ASN A 80 -9.42 1.23 17.94
C ASN A 80 -10.62 1.85 17.21
N SER A 81 -11.77 2.04 17.85
CA SER A 81 -12.90 2.72 17.21
C SER A 81 -13.27 4.02 17.93
N ASN A 82 -13.49 5.07 17.14
CA ASN A 82 -13.85 6.43 17.51
C ASN A 82 -14.58 6.54 18.86
N LEU A 83 -13.82 6.84 19.92
CA LEU A 83 -14.31 7.20 21.25
C LEU A 83 -15.43 8.24 21.18
N THR A 84 -15.36 9.13 20.18
CA THR A 84 -16.33 10.18 19.86
C THR A 84 -17.73 9.64 19.54
N ASN A 85 -17.84 8.51 18.83
CA ASN A 85 -19.14 7.93 18.45
C ASN A 85 -19.77 7.17 19.63
N TYR A 86 -18.96 6.48 20.43
CA TYR A 86 -19.41 5.84 21.66
C TYR A 86 -19.84 6.89 22.70
N LEU A 87 -19.04 7.94 22.91
CA LEU A 87 -19.41 9.05 23.79
C LEU A 87 -20.66 9.79 23.28
N LYS A 88 -20.82 9.95 21.95
CA LYS A 88 -22.03 10.51 21.34
C LYS A 88 -23.26 9.63 21.62
N TYR A 89 -23.16 8.31 21.46
CA TYR A 89 -24.23 7.37 21.79
C TYR A 89 -24.63 7.41 23.27
N VAL A 90 -23.66 7.40 24.18
CA VAL A 90 -23.89 7.51 25.63
C VAL A 90 -24.52 8.87 25.98
N LYS A 91 -24.05 9.95 25.36
CA LYS A 91 -24.55 11.32 25.54
C LYS A 91 -25.99 11.47 25.04
N ASP A 92 -26.32 10.87 23.90
CA ASP A 92 -27.66 10.92 23.31
C ASP A 92 -28.65 10.07 24.12
N CYS A 93 -28.22 8.94 24.67
CA CYS A 93 -29.01 8.17 25.63
C CYS A 93 -29.24 8.92 26.95
N ALA A 94 -28.21 9.61 27.47
CA ALA A 94 -28.33 10.41 28.70
C ALA A 94 -29.25 11.63 28.53
N LYS A 95 -29.25 12.27 27.34
CA LYS A 95 -30.19 13.34 26.97
C LYS A 95 -31.62 12.83 26.83
N LYS A 96 -31.83 11.71 26.12
CA LYS A 96 -33.17 11.11 25.95
C LYS A 96 -33.82 10.69 27.26
N LYS A 97 -33.02 10.30 28.27
CA LYS A 97 -33.51 9.88 29.59
C LYS A 97 -33.43 10.98 30.67
N ASN A 98 -33.14 12.22 30.30
CA ASN A 98 -33.07 13.40 31.19
C ASN A 98 -32.09 13.28 32.39
N ILE A 99 -31.07 12.44 32.24
CA ILE A 99 -30.02 12.16 33.25
C ILE A 99 -28.65 12.73 32.84
N TYR A 100 -28.67 13.72 31.95
CA TYR A 100 -27.47 14.36 31.39
C TYR A 100 -26.57 15.02 32.45
N HIS A 101 -27.14 15.44 33.60
CA HIS A 101 -26.40 16.04 34.71
C HIS A 101 -25.41 15.05 35.36
N LEU A 102 -25.79 13.77 35.52
CA LEU A 102 -24.92 12.71 36.06
C LEU A 102 -23.76 12.36 35.12
N TYR A 103 -23.95 12.53 33.81
CA TYR A 103 -22.88 12.41 32.82
C TYR A 103 -21.89 13.58 32.92
N GLN A 104 -22.38 14.81 33.15
CA GLN A 104 -21.51 15.98 33.32
C GLN A 104 -20.67 15.92 34.60
N GLU A 105 -21.23 15.47 35.72
CA GLU A 105 -20.53 15.38 37.02
C GLU A 105 -19.39 14.34 37.01
N ASN A 106 -19.49 13.29 36.19
CA ASN A 106 -18.51 12.20 36.16
C ASN A 106 -17.57 12.22 34.93
N ALA A 107 -17.88 13.01 33.91
CA ALA A 107 -17.01 13.16 32.73
C ALA A 107 -15.66 13.80 33.07
N GLU A 108 -15.62 14.74 34.02
CA GLU A 108 -14.36 15.33 34.49
C GLU A 108 -13.46 14.31 35.18
N ILE A 109 -14.05 13.38 35.97
CA ILE A 109 -13.30 12.34 36.68
C ILE A 109 -12.71 11.32 35.69
N ILE A 110 -13.47 10.93 34.67
CA ILE A 110 -13.00 10.03 33.60
C ILE A 110 -11.89 10.70 32.78
N ILE A 111 -12.01 11.99 32.46
CA ILE A 111 -10.99 12.74 31.73
C ILE A 111 -9.72 12.95 32.58
N LEU A 112 -9.86 13.24 33.88
CA LEU A 112 -8.75 13.43 34.82
C LEU A 112 -7.99 12.15 35.15
N GLN A 113 -8.67 10.99 35.20
CA GLN A 113 -8.02 9.70 35.43
C GLN A 113 -7.37 9.12 34.17
N THR A 114 -7.86 9.46 32.98
CA THR A 114 -7.28 8.99 31.70
C THR A 114 -6.14 9.89 31.20
N CYS A 115 -6.12 11.17 31.61
CA CYS A 115 -5.06 12.12 31.27
C CYS A 115 -3.95 12.13 32.32
N ASN A 116 -2.86 11.41 32.04
CA ASN A 116 -1.61 11.55 32.79
C ASN A 116 -1.15 13.03 32.80
N LYS A 117 -0.73 13.57 33.96
CA LYS A 117 -0.45 15.00 34.26
C LYS A 117 0.40 15.80 33.25
N LYS A 118 1.04 15.15 32.26
CA LYS A 118 1.85 15.78 31.21
C LYS A 118 1.07 16.36 30.01
N ASN A 119 -0.24 16.07 29.89
CA ASN A 119 -1.04 16.46 28.71
C ASN A 119 -2.01 17.63 28.92
N LEU A 120 -2.13 18.19 30.14
CA LEU A 120 -3.06 19.30 30.39
C LEU A 120 -2.72 20.56 29.56
N ALA A 121 -1.42 20.86 29.36
CA ALA A 121 -0.97 22.02 28.58
C ALA A 121 -1.24 21.92 27.06
N LYS A 122 -1.69 20.75 26.56
CA LYS A 122 -2.06 20.56 25.15
C LYS A 122 -3.55 20.83 24.88
N PHE A 123 -4.40 20.86 25.90
CA PHE A 123 -5.85 20.95 25.72
C PHE A 123 -6.34 22.40 25.55
N GLU A 124 -5.66 23.38 26.16
CA GLU A 124 -5.96 24.81 25.98
C GLU A 124 -5.79 25.31 24.52
N LYS A 125 -5.15 24.52 23.65
CA LYS A 125 -5.02 24.82 22.21
C LYS A 125 -6.16 24.25 21.35
N CYS A 126 -7.02 23.38 21.87
CA CYS A 126 -8.04 22.65 21.10
C CYS A 126 -9.41 23.33 21.03
N GLU A 127 -9.72 24.34 21.85
CA GLU A 127 -11.01 25.04 21.78
C GLU A 127 -11.25 25.77 20.45
N LYS A 128 -10.19 26.10 19.69
CA LYS A 128 -10.33 26.72 18.36
C LYS A 128 -10.77 25.78 17.23
N TYR A 129 -10.81 24.45 17.45
CA TYR A 129 -11.17 23.47 16.41
C TYR A 129 -12.63 22.99 16.46
N SER A 130 -13.36 23.26 17.55
CA SER A 130 -14.76 22.82 17.69
C SER A 130 -15.73 23.64 16.84
N GLU A 131 -15.39 24.90 16.52
CA GLU A 131 -16.24 25.79 15.73
C GLU A 131 -16.28 25.42 14.23
N GLN A 132 -15.24 24.77 13.70
CA GLN A 132 -15.20 24.37 12.27
C GLN A 132 -15.98 23.08 11.97
N ILE A 133 -16.14 22.20 12.97
CA ILE A 133 -16.72 20.85 12.78
C ILE A 133 -18.26 20.89 12.71
N ASN A 134 -18.90 21.91 13.28
CA ASN A 134 -20.37 22.03 13.26
C ASN A 134 -20.93 22.42 11.87
N SER A 135 -20.11 22.86 10.91
CA SER A 135 -20.59 23.14 9.54
C SER A 135 -20.63 21.92 8.62
N ILE A 136 -19.98 20.81 9.00
CA ILE A 136 -19.86 19.61 8.15
C ILE A 136 -20.95 18.57 8.48
N ALA A 137 -21.62 18.70 9.63
CA ALA A 137 -22.55 17.70 10.14
C ALA A 137 -23.96 17.76 9.52
N SER A 138 -24.30 18.76 8.69
CA SER A 138 -25.63 18.86 8.07
C SER A 138 -25.81 18.02 6.80
N ASP A 139 -24.73 17.56 6.17
CA ASP A 139 -24.79 17.09 4.77
C ASP A 139 -24.76 15.55 4.63
N LEU A 140 -24.72 14.79 5.74
CA LEU A 140 -24.47 13.34 5.73
C LEU A 140 -25.69 12.44 6.03
N GLU A 141 -26.91 12.96 6.01
CA GLU A 141 -28.11 12.18 6.39
C GLU A 141 -28.73 11.26 5.31
N ASN A 142 -28.15 11.13 4.10
CA ASN A 142 -28.75 10.27 3.06
C ASN A 142 -27.75 9.31 2.38
N GLY A 143 -27.80 8.01 2.72
CA GLY A 143 -27.18 6.94 1.94
C GLY A 143 -26.94 5.64 2.73
N LYS A 144 -27.80 4.64 2.53
CA LYS A 144 -27.77 3.31 3.18
C LYS A 144 -26.89 2.30 2.43
N SER A 145 -26.29 1.43 3.26
CA SER A 145 -25.95 -0.01 3.14
C SER A 145 -25.26 -0.54 1.88
N ASP A 146 -24.08 -1.16 2.04
CA ASP A 146 -23.98 -2.63 2.17
C ASP A 146 -22.61 -3.04 2.73
N GLU A 147 -22.64 -4.01 3.65
CA GLU A 147 -21.52 -4.56 4.41
C GLU A 147 -20.88 -5.74 3.66
N SER A 148 -19.54 -5.78 3.62
CA SER A 148 -18.79 -7.02 3.49
C SER A 148 -17.68 -7.05 4.54
N SER A 149 -17.66 -8.14 5.29
CA SER A 149 -16.84 -8.51 6.45
C SER A 149 -15.35 -8.16 6.39
N GLU A 150 -14.84 -7.72 7.54
CA GLU A 150 -13.59 -6.99 7.80
C GLU A 150 -12.26 -7.71 7.52
N ASP A 151 -11.33 -6.89 7.00
CA ASP A 151 -9.93 -7.13 6.68
C ASP A 151 -9.03 -7.47 7.90
N LEU A 152 -8.43 -8.66 7.94
CA LEU A 152 -7.49 -9.07 9.00
C LEU A 152 -5.99 -8.87 8.65
N SER A 153 -5.65 -8.33 7.48
CA SER A 153 -4.25 -8.09 7.05
C SER A 153 -3.83 -6.61 7.04
N ILE A 154 -4.76 -5.69 7.30
CA ILE A 154 -4.55 -4.25 7.16
C ILE A 154 -4.01 -3.67 8.46
N ILE A 155 -2.78 -3.15 8.42
CA ILE A 155 -2.22 -2.37 9.52
C ILE A 155 -2.73 -0.94 9.41
N GLU A 156 -3.53 -0.51 10.39
CA GLU A 156 -3.98 0.88 10.51
C GLU A 156 -2.78 1.84 10.64
N PHE A 157 -2.91 3.01 10.03
CA PHE A 157 -1.86 4.01 10.05
C PHE A 157 -1.66 4.59 11.46
N ASN A 158 -0.56 4.22 12.13
CA ASN A 158 -0.17 4.79 13.41
C ASN A 158 1.20 5.47 13.31
N SER A 159 1.19 6.79 13.10
CA SER A 159 2.40 7.61 12.94
C SER A 159 3.41 7.43 14.09
N PHE A 160 2.94 7.33 15.33
CA PHE A 160 3.82 7.17 16.49
C PHE A 160 4.54 5.82 16.48
N GLU A 161 3.81 4.74 16.21
CA GLU A 161 4.38 3.39 16.13
C GLU A 161 5.36 3.26 14.96
N ILE A 162 5.02 3.84 13.81
CA ILE A 162 5.87 3.85 12.61
C ILE A 162 7.20 4.56 12.90
N LYS A 163 7.15 5.76 13.50
CA LYS A 163 8.35 6.50 13.91
C LYS A 163 9.21 5.69 14.88
N LYS A 164 8.60 5.11 15.91
CA LYS A 164 9.29 4.28 16.91
C LYS A 164 9.92 3.02 16.28
N ARG A 165 9.31 2.47 15.23
CA ARG A 165 9.86 1.35 14.48
C ARG A 165 11.06 1.79 13.64
N ILE A 166 10.92 2.89 12.91
CA ILE A 166 12.00 3.45 12.08
C ILE A 166 13.21 3.80 12.94
N SER A 167 13.03 4.49 14.07
CA SER A 167 14.15 4.90 14.94
C SER A 167 14.90 3.70 15.53
N LYS A 168 14.25 2.55 15.70
CA LYS A 168 14.89 1.30 16.15
C LYS A 168 15.75 0.62 15.09
N PHE A 169 15.65 0.99 13.81
CA PHE A 169 16.43 0.33 12.76
C PHE A 169 17.92 0.48 12.91
N ILE A 170 18.40 1.57 13.51
CA ILE A 170 19.83 1.80 13.74
C ILE A 170 20.45 0.64 14.54
N ARG A 171 19.69 0.06 15.47
CA ARG A 171 20.15 -1.09 16.27
C ARG A 171 20.10 -2.41 15.48
N LYS A 172 19.20 -2.52 14.50
CA LYS A 172 18.99 -3.74 13.70
C LYS A 172 19.89 -3.80 12.46
N TYR A 173 20.24 -2.67 11.90
CA TYR A 173 21.04 -2.54 10.67
C TYR A 173 22.26 -1.67 10.95
N PRO A 174 23.30 -2.21 11.60
CA PRO A 174 24.50 -1.43 11.94
C PRO A 174 25.21 -0.88 10.70
N ASN A 175 25.09 -1.58 9.56
CA ASN A 175 25.70 -1.24 8.28
C ASN A 175 24.74 -0.54 7.30
N MET A 176 23.68 0.13 7.79
CA MET A 176 22.80 0.91 6.92
C MET A 176 23.52 2.10 6.27
N SER A 177 23.02 2.53 5.10
CA SER A 177 23.53 3.71 4.40
C SER A 177 23.45 4.98 5.25
N LYS A 178 24.24 6.00 4.88
CA LYS A 178 24.28 7.26 5.63
C LYS A 178 22.93 7.95 5.58
N VAL A 179 22.24 7.93 4.43
CA VAL A 179 20.86 8.45 4.32
C VAL A 179 19.90 7.71 5.23
N SER A 180 19.91 6.38 5.23
CA SER A 180 19.00 5.58 6.06
C SER A 180 19.21 5.84 7.55
N ARG A 181 20.46 6.08 7.95
CA ARG A 181 20.82 6.50 9.31
C ARG A 181 20.29 7.89 9.65
N LEU A 182 20.47 8.85 8.75
CA LEU A 182 19.97 10.23 8.94
C LEU A 182 18.45 10.26 9.07
N ILE A 183 17.73 9.53 8.22
CA ILE A 183 16.28 9.41 8.30
C ILE A 183 15.87 8.75 9.62
N SER A 184 16.50 7.64 9.98
CA SER A 184 16.17 6.90 11.22
C SER A 184 16.39 7.74 12.48
N ASN A 185 17.46 8.55 12.51
CA ASN A 185 17.77 9.45 13.63
C ASN A 185 16.79 10.62 13.76
N ASN A 186 16.17 11.05 12.66
CA ASN A 186 15.41 12.30 12.62
C ASN A 186 13.91 12.10 12.37
N ILE A 187 13.44 10.84 12.23
CA ILE A 187 12.04 10.51 11.92
C ILE A 187 11.05 11.03 12.97
N GLU A 188 11.46 11.17 14.22
CA GLU A 188 10.60 11.63 15.31
C GLU A 188 10.07 13.05 15.05
N ASN A 189 10.86 13.87 14.35
CA ASN A 189 10.59 15.27 14.04
C ASN A 189 9.73 15.48 12.78
N VAL A 190 9.23 14.40 12.17
CA VAL A 190 8.57 14.43 10.85
C VAL A 190 7.08 14.16 10.98
N THR A 191 6.23 14.87 10.26
CA THR A 191 4.79 14.57 10.27
C THR A 191 4.47 13.55 9.18
N LEU A 192 4.42 12.27 9.56
CA LEU A 192 4.05 11.18 8.65
C LEU A 192 2.55 11.22 8.31
N LYS A 193 2.19 11.08 7.04
CA LYS A 193 0.80 10.94 6.57
C LYS A 193 0.55 9.56 5.93
N PRO A 194 -0.71 9.06 5.93
CA PRO A 194 -1.06 7.76 5.35
C PRO A 194 -0.69 7.59 3.86
N TYR A 195 -0.74 8.70 3.13
CA TYR A 195 -0.48 8.77 1.68
C TYR A 195 1.00 8.94 1.35
N ASP A 196 1.88 9.07 2.34
CA ASP A 196 3.31 9.25 2.09
C ASP A 196 3.99 7.89 1.80
N LEU A 197 5.09 7.93 1.04
CA LEU A 197 5.93 6.76 0.77
C LEU A 197 6.82 6.39 1.96
N LEU A 198 7.31 7.38 2.71
CA LEU A 198 8.25 7.18 3.82
C LEU A 198 7.69 6.29 4.95
N PRO A 199 6.42 6.44 5.38
CA PRO A 199 5.81 5.53 6.35
C PRO A 199 5.69 4.10 5.84
N ASN A 200 5.79 3.87 4.53
CA ASN A 200 5.81 2.55 3.92
C ASN A 200 7.24 2.05 3.71
N GLY A 201 8.26 2.74 4.20
CA GLY A 201 9.66 2.33 4.04
C GLY A 201 10.22 2.59 2.65
N ILE A 202 9.59 3.49 1.88
CA ILE A 202 10.02 3.87 0.53
C ILE A 202 10.50 5.32 0.56
N ILE A 203 11.72 5.56 0.10
CA ILE A 203 12.28 6.91 0.00
C ILE A 203 12.24 7.37 -1.46
N ASN A 204 11.61 8.52 -1.70
CA ASN A 204 11.65 9.21 -2.99
C ASN A 204 12.11 10.66 -2.76
N ALA A 205 13.22 11.06 -3.38
CA ALA A 205 13.83 12.37 -3.16
C ALA A 205 12.87 13.55 -3.42
N LYS A 206 12.05 13.46 -4.48
CA LYS A 206 11.09 14.52 -4.86
C LYS A 206 9.98 14.65 -3.82
N LEU A 207 9.44 13.52 -3.33
CA LEU A 207 8.42 13.55 -2.28
C LEU A 207 8.99 14.01 -0.94
N LEU A 208 10.20 13.55 -0.58
CA LEU A 208 10.89 14.00 0.63
C LEU A 208 11.12 15.52 0.60
N ARG A 209 11.54 16.08 -0.55
CA ARG A 209 11.69 17.52 -0.75
C ARG A 209 10.36 18.28 -0.63
N LYS A 210 9.27 17.70 -1.12
CA LYS A 210 7.95 18.36 -1.16
C LYS A 210 7.26 18.34 0.20
N TYR A 211 7.22 17.18 0.85
CA TYR A 211 6.39 16.94 2.04
C TYR A 211 7.20 16.86 3.34
N ASP A 212 8.45 16.38 3.29
CA ASP A 212 9.31 16.17 4.46
C ASP A 212 10.56 17.06 4.42
N LYS A 213 10.36 18.36 4.14
CA LYS A 213 11.44 19.36 3.98
C LYS A 213 12.54 19.30 5.05
N PRO A 214 12.24 19.12 6.36
CA PRO A 214 13.29 19.00 7.37
C PRO A 214 14.23 17.81 7.15
N LEU A 215 13.71 16.63 6.81
CA LEU A 215 14.54 15.47 6.49
C LEU A 215 15.34 15.68 5.22
N TYR A 216 14.71 16.22 4.18
CA TYR A 216 15.40 16.51 2.93
C TYR A 216 16.57 17.47 3.15
N LYS A 217 16.37 18.51 3.96
CA LYS A 217 17.43 19.46 4.33
C LYS A 217 18.56 18.77 5.06
N ILE A 218 18.28 17.91 6.04
CA ILE A 218 19.31 17.15 6.77
C ILE A 218 20.14 16.28 5.82
N VAL A 219 19.50 15.56 4.89
CA VAL A 219 20.20 14.73 3.90
C VAL A 219 21.09 15.59 3.00
N LYS A 220 20.57 16.73 2.53
CA LYS A 220 21.31 17.68 1.70
C LYS A 220 22.51 18.28 2.45
N ASP A 221 22.31 18.76 3.66
CA ASP A 221 23.35 19.43 4.48
C ASP A 221 24.47 18.43 4.88
N ASN A 222 24.17 17.13 4.89
CA ASN A 222 25.15 16.05 5.11
C ASN A 222 25.78 15.51 3.81
N GLN A 223 25.55 16.15 2.66
CA GLN A 223 26.11 15.76 1.35
C GLN A 223 25.73 14.34 0.91
N CYS A 224 24.51 13.91 1.23
CA CYS A 224 24.02 12.57 0.88
C CYS A 224 22.88 12.59 -0.14
N LEU A 225 22.77 13.68 -0.93
CA LEU A 225 21.68 13.78 -1.90
C LEU A 225 21.85 12.78 -3.05
N ASP A 226 23.10 12.51 -3.45
CA ASP A 226 23.38 11.57 -4.54
C ASP A 226 22.91 10.16 -4.21
N GLU A 227 23.05 9.69 -2.97
CA GLU A 227 22.49 8.40 -2.50
C GLU A 227 20.96 8.30 -2.72
N LEU A 228 20.23 9.42 -2.78
CA LEU A 228 18.78 9.46 -3.03
C LEU A 228 18.39 9.57 -4.50
N THR A 229 19.27 10.13 -5.34
CA THR A 229 18.93 10.56 -6.70
C THR A 229 19.74 9.87 -7.78
N SER A 230 20.83 9.18 -7.43
CA SER A 230 21.63 8.45 -8.39
C SER A 230 21.15 7.02 -8.56
N PHE A 231 21.19 6.58 -9.81
CA PHE A 231 21.12 5.19 -10.24
C PHE A 231 22.07 5.11 -11.44
N ASP A 232 22.98 4.14 -11.43
CA ASP A 232 23.94 3.99 -12.51
C ASP A 232 23.26 3.40 -13.74
N LEU A 233 23.31 4.12 -14.85
CA LEU A 233 22.75 3.71 -16.13
C LEU A 233 23.83 3.40 -17.17
N GLU A 234 25.11 3.60 -16.85
CA GLU A 234 26.20 3.46 -17.82
C GLU A 234 26.26 2.03 -18.38
N GLU A 235 26.04 1.01 -17.53
CA GLU A 235 26.00 -0.40 -17.95
C GLU A 235 24.88 -0.70 -18.95
N TYR A 236 23.80 0.09 -18.96
CA TYR A 236 22.61 -0.16 -19.77
C TYR A 236 22.52 0.77 -20.98
N GLU A 237 23.49 1.68 -21.17
CA GLU A 237 23.40 2.71 -22.19
C GLU A 237 23.25 2.08 -23.59
N TYR A 238 22.31 2.61 -24.34
CA TYR A 238 22.10 2.25 -25.73
C TYR A 238 22.21 3.51 -26.60
N ASN A 239 22.89 3.38 -27.73
CA ASN A 239 23.00 4.45 -28.71
C ASN A 239 22.46 3.96 -30.04
N LEU A 240 21.41 4.63 -30.54
CA LEU A 240 20.85 4.32 -31.85
C LEU A 240 21.91 4.50 -32.94
N MET A 241 22.07 3.46 -33.74
CA MET A 241 22.90 3.42 -34.92
C MET A 241 22.35 4.36 -36.00
N SER A 242 23.19 4.75 -36.95
CA SER A 242 22.78 5.64 -38.05
C SER A 242 21.65 5.03 -38.88
N GLU A 243 21.71 3.72 -39.11
CA GLU A 243 20.71 2.95 -39.85
C GLU A 243 19.35 2.95 -39.14
N GLU A 244 19.34 2.85 -37.81
CA GLU A 244 18.11 2.86 -36.99
C GLU A 244 17.45 4.24 -37.00
N LYS A 245 18.25 5.30 -36.86
CA LYS A 245 17.78 6.69 -36.99
C LYS A 245 17.22 6.94 -38.37
N GLN A 246 17.87 6.44 -39.41
CA GLN A 246 17.41 6.55 -40.79
C GLN A 246 16.12 5.74 -41.00
N PHE A 247 16.00 4.57 -40.40
CA PHE A 247 14.79 3.76 -40.44
C PHE A 247 13.61 4.49 -39.79
N ILE A 248 13.78 5.06 -38.59
CA ILE A 248 12.75 5.87 -37.91
C ILE A 248 12.36 7.08 -38.78
N SER A 249 13.34 7.80 -39.32
CA SER A 249 13.09 8.99 -40.16
C SER A 249 12.35 8.66 -41.45
N ASN A 250 12.75 7.59 -42.14
CA ASN A 250 12.08 7.14 -43.36
C ASN A 250 10.64 6.69 -43.07
N HIS A 251 10.41 6.03 -41.94
CA HIS A 251 9.07 5.59 -41.56
C HIS A 251 8.13 6.79 -41.42
N ILE A 252 8.54 7.78 -40.61
CA ILE A 252 7.70 8.94 -40.30
C ILE A 252 7.44 9.78 -41.56
N ARG A 253 8.45 10.01 -42.41
CA ARG A 253 8.29 10.86 -43.61
C ARG A 253 7.61 10.19 -44.80
N ARG A 254 7.71 8.86 -44.91
CA ARG A 254 7.31 8.13 -46.13
C ARG A 254 6.22 7.09 -45.88
N GLY A 255 5.94 6.72 -44.63
CA GLY A 255 5.00 5.67 -44.25
C GLY A 255 5.50 4.24 -44.51
N TYR A 256 6.73 4.06 -45.01
CA TYR A 256 7.31 2.74 -45.27
C TYR A 256 8.84 2.73 -45.17
N CYS A 257 9.39 1.58 -44.76
CA CYS A 257 10.84 1.35 -44.64
C CYS A 257 11.24 0.03 -45.28
N ASN A 258 12.42 0.03 -45.91
CA ASN A 258 13.04 -1.22 -46.35
C ASN A 258 13.64 -1.91 -45.14
N MET A 259 13.24 -3.16 -44.91
CA MET A 259 13.84 -4.00 -43.88
C MET A 259 15.31 -4.31 -44.23
N PRO A 260 16.24 -4.24 -43.26
CA PRO A 260 17.61 -4.63 -43.51
C PRO A 260 17.69 -6.13 -43.81
N LYS A 261 18.46 -6.50 -44.85
CA LYS A 261 18.81 -7.90 -45.14
C LYS A 261 19.92 -8.31 -44.17
N SER A 262 19.54 -8.87 -43.02
CA SER A 262 20.47 -9.18 -41.93
C SER A 262 20.12 -10.50 -41.24
N SER A 263 20.80 -10.80 -40.12
CA SER A 263 20.54 -11.98 -39.29
C SER A 263 19.11 -11.96 -38.73
N THR A 264 18.58 -13.13 -38.37
CA THR A 264 17.23 -13.29 -37.81
C THR A 264 16.97 -12.37 -36.62
N ASN A 265 17.94 -12.22 -35.71
CA ASN A 265 17.79 -11.36 -34.53
C ASN A 265 17.64 -9.88 -34.90
N VAL A 266 18.42 -9.42 -35.89
CA VAL A 266 18.31 -8.04 -36.40
C VAL A 266 16.95 -7.85 -37.07
N ILE A 267 16.48 -8.82 -37.85
CA ILE A 267 15.15 -8.77 -38.47
C ILE A 267 14.04 -8.70 -37.40
N MET A 268 14.13 -9.49 -36.33
CA MET A 268 13.16 -9.47 -35.22
C MET A 268 13.11 -8.12 -34.51
N TYR A 269 14.27 -7.49 -34.29
CA TYR A 269 14.33 -6.13 -33.75
C TYR A 269 13.65 -5.11 -34.67
N TYR A 270 14.02 -5.07 -35.96
CA TYR A 270 13.43 -4.11 -36.90
C TYR A 270 11.93 -4.36 -37.12
N ASN A 271 11.46 -5.61 -37.04
CA ASN A 271 10.03 -5.92 -37.06
C ASN A 271 9.32 -5.31 -35.85
N SER A 272 9.90 -5.45 -34.66
CA SER A 272 9.36 -4.89 -33.42
C SER A 272 9.33 -3.36 -33.47
N LEU A 273 10.41 -2.74 -33.95
CA LEU A 273 10.50 -1.29 -34.17
C LEU A 273 9.47 -0.82 -35.19
N ASN A 274 9.31 -1.50 -36.32
CA ASN A 274 8.33 -1.15 -37.34
C ASN A 274 6.89 -1.25 -36.81
N MET A 275 6.57 -2.30 -36.06
CA MET A 275 5.26 -2.45 -35.42
C MET A 275 4.97 -1.35 -34.41
N PHE A 276 5.96 -0.99 -33.60
CA PHE A 276 5.87 0.14 -32.67
C PHE A 276 5.60 1.46 -33.40
N LEU A 277 6.37 1.77 -34.45
CA LEU A 277 6.22 3.00 -35.22
C LEU A 277 4.85 3.06 -35.92
N LEU A 278 4.37 1.96 -36.53
CA LEU A 278 3.04 1.89 -37.14
C LEU A 278 1.91 2.13 -36.13
N GLN A 279 2.05 1.64 -34.91
CA GLN A 279 1.06 1.87 -33.85
C GLN A 279 1.06 3.33 -33.40
N MET A 280 2.23 3.95 -33.26
CA MET A 280 2.36 5.38 -32.94
C MET A 280 1.86 6.28 -34.07
N GLU A 281 2.11 5.92 -35.33
CA GLU A 281 1.61 6.63 -36.51
C GLU A 281 0.08 6.71 -36.50
N ARG A 282 -0.60 5.61 -36.15
CA ARG A 282 -2.06 5.60 -35.99
C ARG A 282 -2.52 6.59 -34.93
N VAL A 283 -1.77 6.79 -33.85
CA VAL A 283 -2.10 7.79 -32.82
C VAL A 283 -2.03 9.20 -33.38
N TRP A 284 -1.01 9.51 -34.19
CA TRP A 284 -0.86 10.84 -34.82
C TRP A 284 -1.96 11.15 -35.82
N MET A 285 -2.48 10.13 -36.51
CA MET A 285 -3.58 10.28 -37.47
C MET A 285 -4.97 10.34 -36.82
N LEU A 286 -5.11 10.07 -35.51
CA LEU A 286 -6.41 10.08 -34.85
C LEU A 286 -6.88 11.51 -34.55
N PRO A 287 -8.07 11.94 -35.01
CA PRO A 287 -8.57 13.30 -34.80
C PRO A 287 -8.63 13.73 -33.33
N LEU A 288 -8.90 12.79 -32.41
CA LEU A 288 -8.94 13.08 -30.98
C LEU A 288 -7.60 13.58 -30.43
N TYR A 289 -6.48 13.06 -30.95
CA TYR A 289 -5.14 13.46 -30.53
C TYR A 289 -4.73 14.79 -31.16
N GLU A 290 -5.09 15.01 -32.43
CA GLU A 290 -4.91 16.28 -33.13
C GLU A 290 -5.67 17.42 -32.46
N GLN A 291 -6.94 17.18 -32.09
CA GLN A 291 -7.81 18.15 -31.42
C GLN A 291 -7.48 18.33 -29.93
N ARG A 292 -6.50 17.59 -29.41
CA ARG A 292 -6.14 17.56 -27.99
C ARG A 292 -7.34 17.34 -27.07
N SER A 293 -8.20 16.39 -27.46
CA SER A 293 -9.48 16.16 -26.80
C SER A 293 -9.30 15.64 -25.37
N SER A 294 -10.04 16.23 -24.43
CA SER A 294 -10.19 15.71 -23.06
C SER A 294 -10.97 14.40 -23.01
N GLY A 295 -11.59 13.98 -24.12
CA GLY A 295 -12.29 12.71 -24.25
C GLY A 295 -11.39 11.48 -24.36
N ILE A 296 -10.07 11.65 -24.44
CA ILE A 296 -9.12 10.53 -24.38
C ILE A 296 -9.05 10.06 -22.92
N THR A 297 -9.64 8.89 -22.65
CA THR A 297 -9.65 8.25 -21.32
C THR A 297 -8.36 7.48 -21.05
N GLU A 298 -8.14 7.09 -19.79
CA GLU A 298 -7.03 6.20 -19.39
C GLU A 298 -7.06 4.88 -20.16
N SER A 299 -8.24 4.28 -20.33
CA SER A 299 -8.40 3.04 -21.09
C SER A 299 -8.01 3.21 -22.56
N SER A 300 -8.47 4.28 -23.21
CA SER A 300 -8.11 4.56 -24.60
C SER A 300 -6.61 4.81 -24.74
N TYR A 301 -6.03 5.62 -23.85
CA TYR A 301 -4.61 5.94 -23.84
C TYR A 301 -3.74 4.71 -23.56
N SER A 302 -4.19 3.84 -22.64
CA SER A 302 -3.55 2.56 -22.32
C SER A 302 -3.41 1.68 -23.56
N HIS A 303 -4.48 1.50 -24.32
CA HIS A 303 -4.46 0.65 -25.52
C HIS A 303 -3.74 1.27 -26.71
N GLN A 304 -3.82 2.60 -26.88
CA GLN A 304 -3.34 3.29 -28.07
C GLN A 304 -1.86 3.72 -27.97
N VAL A 305 -1.38 4.04 -26.78
CA VAL A 305 -0.03 4.60 -26.58
C VAL A 305 0.80 3.75 -25.62
N VAL A 306 0.26 3.42 -24.44
CA VAL A 306 1.02 2.70 -23.42
C VAL A 306 1.36 1.28 -23.89
N ARG A 307 0.39 0.55 -24.42
CA ARG A 307 0.60 -0.82 -24.91
C ARG A 307 1.71 -0.91 -25.97
N PRO A 308 1.71 -0.11 -27.05
CA PRO A 308 2.83 -0.08 -28.00
C PRO A 308 4.20 0.14 -27.34
N ILE A 309 4.28 1.07 -26.39
CA ILE A 309 5.52 1.36 -25.66
C ILE A 309 5.97 0.15 -24.83
N ILE A 310 5.06 -0.47 -24.08
CA ILE A 310 5.36 -1.64 -23.23
C ILE A 310 5.73 -2.86 -24.09
N ASP A 311 5.03 -3.10 -25.20
CA ASP A 311 5.32 -4.20 -26.11
C ASP A 311 6.74 -4.04 -26.73
N PHE A 312 7.12 -2.82 -27.12
CA PHE A 312 8.48 -2.55 -27.62
C PHE A 312 9.54 -2.59 -26.52
N LEU A 313 9.22 -2.09 -25.33
CA LEU A 313 10.08 -2.16 -24.14
C LEU A 313 10.47 -3.59 -23.77
N LEU A 314 9.57 -4.55 -24.00
CA LEU A 314 9.76 -5.96 -23.65
C LEU A 314 10.16 -6.84 -24.84
N HIS A 315 10.45 -6.24 -26.00
CA HIS A 315 10.82 -6.99 -27.19
C HIS A 315 12.04 -7.90 -26.91
N ASN A 316 12.04 -9.09 -27.52
CA ASN A 316 13.06 -10.12 -27.37
C ASN A 316 13.30 -10.68 -25.95
N ILE A 317 12.48 -10.33 -24.95
CA ILE A 317 12.58 -10.93 -23.62
C ILE A 317 11.58 -12.08 -23.49
N LYS A 318 12.07 -13.28 -23.19
CA LYS A 318 11.28 -14.52 -23.20
C LYS A 318 10.69 -14.85 -21.84
N GLY A 319 9.53 -15.51 -21.85
CA GLY A 319 8.86 -16.00 -20.64
C GLY A 319 8.26 -14.88 -19.80
N ILE A 320 7.86 -13.77 -20.43
CA ILE A 320 7.22 -12.66 -19.75
C ILE A 320 5.72 -12.68 -20.06
N ASP A 321 4.92 -12.47 -19.02
CA ASP A 321 3.50 -12.23 -19.09
C ASP A 321 3.20 -10.74 -18.87
N ILE A 322 2.37 -10.16 -19.73
CA ILE A 322 1.93 -8.77 -19.66
C ILE A 322 0.43 -8.76 -19.41
N GLU A 323 0.00 -8.19 -18.29
CA GLU A 323 -1.41 -8.07 -17.93
C GLU A 323 -1.80 -6.59 -17.83
N PHE A 324 -2.76 -6.17 -18.67
CA PHE A 324 -3.40 -4.86 -18.56
C PHE A 324 -4.57 -4.97 -17.57
N ASN A 325 -4.59 -4.11 -16.54
CA ASN A 325 -5.50 -4.21 -15.39
C ASN A 325 -5.38 -5.56 -14.64
N GLY A 326 -4.18 -6.15 -14.65
CA GLY A 326 -3.89 -7.42 -13.97
C GLY A 326 -4.03 -7.30 -12.45
N THR A 327 -4.29 -8.41 -11.78
CA THR A 327 -4.29 -8.43 -10.30
C THR A 327 -2.89 -8.72 -9.78
N SER A 328 -2.38 -7.91 -8.84
CA SER A 328 -1.07 -8.18 -8.21
C SER A 328 -1.20 -9.18 -7.08
N LEU A 329 -0.57 -10.34 -7.25
CA LEU A 329 -0.47 -11.38 -6.23
C LEU A 329 0.35 -10.88 -5.03
N SER A 330 1.35 -10.04 -5.27
CA SER A 330 2.16 -9.49 -4.19
C SER A 330 1.38 -8.57 -3.26
N THR A 331 0.35 -7.88 -3.76
CA THR A 331 -0.55 -7.09 -2.89
C THR A 331 -1.51 -7.96 -2.08
N ILE A 332 -1.96 -9.10 -2.63
CA ILE A 332 -2.77 -10.08 -1.90
C ILE A 332 -1.90 -10.75 -0.82
N ARG A 333 -0.63 -11.05 -1.14
CA ARG A 333 0.34 -11.65 -0.22
C ARG A 333 1.09 -10.63 0.64
N ARG A 334 0.57 -9.41 0.75
CA ARG A 334 1.23 -8.30 1.43
C ARG A 334 1.63 -8.69 2.84
N ASN A 335 2.86 -8.31 3.22
CA ASN A 335 3.46 -8.59 4.52
C ASN A 335 3.52 -10.10 4.88
N GLY A 336 3.44 -10.99 3.88
CA GLY A 336 3.43 -12.45 4.09
C GLY A 336 2.09 -13.02 4.56
N GLY A 337 1.01 -12.24 4.51
CA GLY A 337 -0.35 -12.71 4.81
C GLY A 337 -1.03 -13.33 3.58
N GLU A 338 -2.18 -13.96 3.79
CA GLU A 338 -2.97 -14.57 2.71
C GLU A 338 -4.14 -13.69 2.22
N ASN A 339 -4.48 -12.65 2.98
CA ASN A 339 -5.69 -11.83 2.80
C ASN A 339 -5.39 -10.33 2.64
N GLY A 340 -4.30 -9.97 1.96
CA GLY A 340 -3.98 -8.59 1.57
C GLY A 340 -4.98 -8.01 0.57
N PRO A 341 -4.95 -6.69 0.31
CA PRO A 341 -5.91 -6.07 -0.58
C PRO A 341 -5.69 -6.46 -2.04
N THR A 342 -6.80 -6.78 -2.73
CA THR A 342 -6.80 -6.95 -4.19
C THR A 342 -6.58 -5.59 -4.86
N ARG A 343 -5.38 -5.39 -5.41
CA ARG A 343 -5.03 -4.17 -6.16
C ARG A 343 -4.64 -4.53 -7.58
N ARG A 344 -4.97 -3.62 -8.51
CA ARG A 344 -4.75 -3.79 -9.95
C ARG A 344 -3.95 -2.61 -10.48
N PRO A 345 -2.66 -2.77 -10.81
CA PRO A 345 -1.95 -1.78 -11.62
C PRO A 345 -2.54 -1.74 -13.03
N ASP A 346 -2.43 -0.61 -13.72
CA ASP A 346 -2.90 -0.49 -15.11
C ASP A 346 -2.13 -1.43 -16.05
N VAL A 347 -0.84 -1.64 -15.78
CA VAL A 347 -0.03 -2.68 -16.41
C VAL A 347 0.82 -3.40 -15.37
N LYS A 348 0.79 -4.72 -15.38
CA LYS A 348 1.66 -5.60 -14.62
C LYS A 348 2.49 -6.44 -15.59
N VAL A 349 3.78 -6.58 -15.31
CA VAL A 349 4.66 -7.49 -16.03
C VAL A 349 5.26 -8.48 -15.05
N SER A 350 5.13 -9.76 -15.37
CA SER A 350 5.64 -10.84 -14.55
C SER A 350 6.38 -11.90 -15.36
N LYS A 351 7.18 -12.71 -14.68
CA LYS A 351 7.84 -13.88 -15.24
C LYS A 351 7.46 -15.09 -14.40
N ASN A 352 6.76 -16.04 -15.02
CA ASN A 352 6.31 -17.27 -14.40
C ASN A 352 7.36 -18.36 -14.55
N TYR A 353 7.66 -19.08 -13.46
CA TYR A 353 8.48 -20.29 -13.50
C TYR A 353 7.63 -21.50 -13.15
N GLN A 354 7.46 -22.40 -14.11
CA GLN A 354 6.72 -23.66 -13.93
C GLN A 354 7.64 -24.72 -13.29
N HIS A 355 7.75 -24.68 -11.96
CA HIS A 355 8.40 -25.73 -11.17
C HIS A 355 7.46 -26.24 -10.07
N ALA A 356 7.90 -27.23 -9.29
CA ALA A 356 7.12 -27.80 -8.18
C ALA A 356 6.61 -26.74 -7.17
N TYR A 357 7.25 -25.55 -7.17
CA TYR A 357 6.83 -24.34 -6.46
C TYR A 357 6.70 -23.18 -7.46
N ALA A 358 5.63 -23.18 -8.25
CA ALA A 358 5.40 -22.10 -9.21
C ALA A 358 5.35 -20.73 -8.50
N TYR A 359 6.15 -19.78 -8.99
CA TYR A 359 6.22 -18.44 -8.43
C TYR A 359 6.25 -17.38 -9.54
N ASP A 360 5.38 -16.40 -9.41
CA ASP A 360 5.28 -15.26 -10.33
C ASP A 360 6.14 -14.11 -9.81
N TRP A 361 7.23 -13.82 -10.53
CA TRP A 361 8.05 -12.66 -10.25
C TRP A 361 7.42 -11.44 -10.90
N GLU A 362 6.81 -10.54 -10.12
CA GLU A 362 6.24 -9.28 -10.62
C GLU A 362 7.32 -8.18 -10.60
N PHE A 363 7.81 -7.72 -11.75
CA PHE A 363 8.99 -6.83 -11.79
C PHE A 363 8.84 -5.52 -12.54
N ILE A 364 7.73 -5.32 -13.26
CA ILE A 364 7.35 -4.01 -13.80
C ILE A 364 5.90 -3.69 -13.43
N PHE A 365 5.69 -2.46 -12.98
CA PHE A 365 4.36 -1.91 -12.71
C PHE A 365 4.19 -0.58 -13.41
N CYS A 366 3.03 -0.38 -14.04
CA CYS A 366 2.67 0.89 -14.66
C CYS A 366 1.35 1.44 -14.11
N GLU A 367 1.29 2.76 -13.98
CA GLU A 367 0.07 3.52 -13.75
C GLU A 367 -0.06 4.63 -14.78
N ILE A 368 -1.29 5.02 -15.07
CA ILE A 368 -1.70 5.98 -16.07
C ILE A 368 -2.61 7.01 -15.39
N SER A 369 -2.14 8.24 -15.22
CA SER A 369 -2.97 9.32 -14.69
C SER A 369 -3.64 10.09 -15.81
N TYR A 370 -4.90 9.74 -16.08
CA TYR A 370 -5.74 10.29 -17.15
C TYR A 370 -5.14 10.17 -18.56
N GLY A 371 -5.87 10.69 -19.55
CA GLY A 371 -5.37 10.85 -20.91
C GLY A 371 -4.31 11.95 -21.04
N PRO A 372 -3.67 12.07 -22.21
CA PRO A 372 -2.46 12.88 -22.40
C PRO A 372 -2.67 14.40 -22.32
N TYR A 373 -3.91 14.87 -22.31
CA TYR A 373 -4.28 16.28 -22.25
C TYR A 373 -5.04 16.66 -20.97
N SER A 374 -5.18 15.70 -20.05
CA SER A 374 -5.80 15.90 -18.74
C SER A 374 -4.72 15.79 -17.66
N TYR A 375 -4.83 16.60 -16.61
CA TYR A 375 -3.93 16.50 -15.47
C TYR A 375 -4.61 16.92 -14.19
N ASP A 376 -4.55 16.02 -13.22
CA ASP A 376 -4.87 16.30 -11.83
C ASP A 376 -3.65 15.95 -10.97
N GLU A 377 -3.23 16.88 -10.13
CA GLU A 377 -2.03 16.71 -9.31
C GLU A 377 -2.27 15.65 -8.21
N LEU A 378 -3.49 15.56 -7.68
CA LEU A 378 -3.81 14.61 -6.62
C LEU A 378 -3.76 13.18 -7.17
N HIS A 379 -4.44 12.91 -8.30
CA HIS A 379 -4.43 11.61 -8.98
C HIS A 379 -3.01 11.18 -9.36
N TYR A 380 -2.21 12.09 -9.93
CA TYR A 380 -0.79 11.84 -10.20
C TYR A 380 -0.01 11.41 -8.94
N LEU A 381 -0.25 12.07 -7.81
CA LEU A 381 0.45 11.72 -6.58
C LEU A 381 -0.02 10.38 -6.01
N GLU A 382 -1.32 10.09 -6.09
CA GLU A 382 -1.90 8.82 -5.64
C GLU A 382 -1.37 7.63 -6.44
N ASP A 383 -1.32 7.75 -7.77
CA ASP A 383 -0.75 6.75 -8.67
C ASP A 383 0.72 6.53 -8.40
N LYS A 384 1.48 7.60 -8.19
CA LYS A 384 2.90 7.49 -7.84
C LYS A 384 3.12 6.76 -6.52
N VAL A 385 2.28 7.03 -5.52
CA VAL A 385 2.34 6.33 -4.22
C VAL A 385 1.97 4.86 -4.39
N ARG A 386 0.93 4.58 -5.18
CA ARG A 386 0.46 3.24 -5.52
C ARG A 386 1.55 2.43 -6.24
N LEU A 387 2.23 3.00 -7.23
CA LEU A 387 3.40 2.40 -7.90
C LEU A 387 4.50 2.00 -6.92
N GLY A 388 4.90 2.92 -6.03
CA GLY A 388 5.94 2.63 -5.05
C GLY A 388 5.55 1.46 -4.13
N LYS A 389 4.28 1.40 -3.71
CA LYS A 389 3.76 0.29 -2.90
C LYS A 389 3.70 -1.02 -3.67
N PHE A 390 3.31 -1.03 -4.94
CA PHE A 390 3.35 -2.25 -5.78
C PHE A 390 4.76 -2.82 -5.86
N GLY A 391 5.74 -1.99 -6.21
CA GLY A 391 7.13 -2.43 -6.28
C GLY A 391 7.63 -2.99 -4.95
N LYS A 392 7.38 -2.28 -3.84
CA LYS A 392 7.81 -2.75 -2.52
C LYS A 392 7.12 -4.05 -2.10
N ASP A 393 5.81 -4.16 -2.33
CA ASP A 393 5.06 -5.37 -2.00
C ASP A 393 5.60 -6.55 -2.81
N SER A 394 5.92 -6.35 -4.09
CA SER A 394 6.56 -7.37 -4.93
C SER A 394 7.94 -7.77 -4.41
N TRP A 395 8.82 -6.80 -4.12
CA TRP A 395 10.15 -7.09 -3.59
C TRP A 395 10.07 -7.89 -2.28
N ASN A 396 9.19 -7.46 -1.36
CA ASN A 396 8.96 -8.15 -0.09
C ASN A 396 8.44 -9.58 -0.28
N ASN A 397 7.51 -9.78 -1.22
CA ASN A 397 6.97 -11.10 -1.55
C ASN A 397 8.08 -12.01 -2.09
N CYS A 398 8.94 -11.51 -2.98
CA CYS A 398 10.07 -12.26 -3.54
C CYS A 398 11.13 -12.57 -2.48
N TYR A 399 11.39 -11.62 -1.58
CA TYR A 399 12.28 -11.82 -0.44
C TYR A 399 11.76 -12.93 0.50
N LEU A 400 10.47 -12.94 0.82
CA LEU A 400 9.87 -14.00 1.64
C LEU A 400 9.94 -15.37 0.95
N TYR A 401 9.70 -15.40 -0.36
CA TYR A 401 9.84 -16.61 -1.15
C TYR A 401 11.27 -17.16 -1.11
N THR A 402 12.27 -16.34 -1.43
CA THR A 402 13.69 -16.75 -1.39
C THR A 402 14.17 -17.12 0.01
N GLN A 403 13.59 -16.53 1.05
CA GLN A 403 13.89 -16.86 2.44
C GLN A 403 13.34 -18.22 2.89
N SER A 404 12.32 -18.75 2.22
CA SER A 404 11.72 -20.04 2.59
C SER A 404 12.58 -21.27 2.26
N PHE A 405 13.71 -21.07 1.58
CA PHE A 405 14.65 -22.13 1.18
C PHE A 405 15.81 -22.23 2.18
N GLU A 406 16.32 -23.45 2.41
CA GLU A 406 17.43 -23.72 3.36
C GLU A 406 18.68 -22.90 3.06
N ASN A 407 18.95 -22.61 1.78
CA ASN A 407 20.09 -21.83 1.33
C ASN A 407 19.80 -20.33 1.21
N SER A 408 18.85 -19.81 1.99
CA SER A 408 18.45 -18.39 1.96
C SER A 408 19.63 -17.42 2.12
N ASP A 409 20.68 -17.79 2.85
CA ASP A 409 21.90 -16.99 2.99
C ASP A 409 22.63 -16.71 1.66
N LYS A 410 22.45 -17.57 0.64
CA LYS A 410 22.99 -17.36 -0.71
C LYS A 410 22.02 -16.65 -1.65
N LEU A 411 20.71 -16.85 -1.44
CA LEU A 411 19.66 -16.29 -2.31
C LEU A 411 19.31 -14.84 -1.94
N VAL A 412 19.21 -14.53 -0.65
CA VAL A 412 18.84 -13.20 -0.14
C VAL A 412 19.80 -12.10 -0.61
N PRO A 413 21.13 -12.28 -0.63
CA PRO A 413 22.01 -11.25 -1.18
C PRO A 413 21.73 -10.92 -2.65
N LEU A 414 21.31 -11.90 -3.45
CA LEU A 414 20.97 -11.69 -4.86
C LEU A 414 19.68 -10.87 -5.02
N MET A 415 18.76 -10.91 -4.04
CA MET A 415 17.56 -10.08 -4.01
C MET A 415 17.87 -8.59 -3.86
N ASP A 416 18.94 -8.26 -3.13
CA ASP A 416 19.38 -6.87 -2.95
C ASP A 416 19.90 -6.28 -4.28
N GLU A 417 20.22 -7.11 -5.29
CA GLU A 417 20.67 -6.71 -6.64
C GLU A 417 19.53 -6.54 -7.67
N ILE A 418 18.29 -6.93 -7.33
CA ILE A 418 17.14 -6.82 -8.23
C ILE A 418 16.59 -5.40 -8.21
N ASN A 419 16.44 -4.83 -9.40
CA ASN A 419 15.81 -3.54 -9.61
C ASN A 419 14.39 -3.76 -10.16
N LEU A 420 13.37 -3.19 -9.52
CA LEU A 420 12.01 -3.19 -10.07
C LEU A 420 11.77 -1.90 -10.85
N LEU A 421 11.15 -2.02 -12.02
CA LEU A 421 10.87 -0.87 -12.88
C LEU A 421 9.44 -0.38 -12.63
N LEU A 422 9.28 0.91 -12.31
CA LEU A 422 7.97 1.53 -12.10
C LEU A 422 7.79 2.63 -13.14
N ILE A 423 6.73 2.56 -13.94
CA ILE A 423 6.49 3.51 -15.04
C ILE A 423 5.20 4.27 -14.77
N HIS A 424 5.25 5.59 -14.92
CA HIS A 424 4.10 6.45 -14.70
C HIS A 424 3.83 7.31 -15.93
N PHE A 425 2.71 7.06 -16.59
CA PHE A 425 2.22 7.87 -17.69
C PHE A 425 1.31 8.96 -17.16
N TYR A 426 1.53 10.20 -17.59
CA TYR A 426 0.69 11.34 -17.26
C TYR A 426 0.92 12.43 -18.29
N ARG A 427 -0.14 13.13 -18.71
CA ARG A 427 -0.05 14.03 -19.86
C ARG A 427 0.64 13.33 -21.05
N THR A 428 1.46 14.06 -21.81
CA THR A 428 2.34 13.51 -22.85
C THR A 428 3.69 13.03 -22.30
N LYS A 429 3.76 12.60 -21.03
CA LYS A 429 5.01 12.20 -20.36
C LYS A 429 4.98 10.77 -19.84
N MET A 430 6.16 10.20 -19.76
CA MET A 430 6.45 8.92 -19.12
C MET A 430 7.60 9.13 -18.12
N ASP A 431 7.28 9.14 -16.83
CA ASP A 431 8.29 9.07 -15.77
C ASP A 431 8.66 7.60 -15.53
N ILE A 432 9.96 7.31 -15.49
CA ILE A 432 10.47 5.96 -15.21
C ILE A 432 11.27 6.00 -13.92
N TYR A 433 10.89 5.11 -13.00
CA TYR A 433 11.55 4.95 -11.72
C TYR A 433 12.15 3.55 -11.60
N VAL A 434 13.28 3.47 -10.90
CA VAL A 434 13.79 2.22 -10.36
C VAL A 434 13.50 2.18 -8.87
N LEU A 435 12.94 1.06 -8.41
CA LEU A 435 12.86 0.71 -7.01
C LEU A 435 13.95 -0.33 -6.70
N ASP A 436 14.93 0.07 -5.88
CA ASP A 436 16.02 -0.78 -5.43
C ASP A 436 16.13 -0.81 -3.90
N TYR A 437 16.96 -1.70 -3.36
CA TYR A 437 17.16 -1.88 -1.92
C TYR A 437 18.53 -1.37 -1.42
N SER A 438 19.17 -0.46 -2.17
CA SER A 438 20.47 0.13 -1.81
C SER A 438 20.46 0.94 -0.51
N LEU A 439 19.29 1.41 -0.07
CA LEU A 439 19.10 2.18 1.16
C LEU A 439 18.56 1.33 2.33
N LYS A 440 18.88 0.03 2.36
CA LYS A 440 18.46 -0.90 3.42
C LYS A 440 18.48 -0.27 4.83
N PRO A 441 17.38 -0.34 5.59
CA PRO A 441 16.17 -1.13 5.36
C PRO A 441 15.07 -0.44 4.53
N PHE A 442 15.36 0.70 3.91
CA PHE A 442 14.40 1.41 3.05
C PHE A 442 14.59 1.00 1.59
N HIS A 443 13.49 1.00 0.85
CA HIS A 443 13.53 0.94 -0.61
C HIS A 443 13.77 2.34 -1.16
N LYS A 444 14.64 2.48 -2.15
CA LYS A 444 14.86 3.73 -2.87
C LYS A 444 14.04 3.72 -4.15
N MET A 445 13.08 4.64 -4.28
CA MET A 445 12.36 4.89 -5.53
C MET A 445 13.01 6.08 -6.23
N CYS A 446 13.92 5.82 -7.15
CA CYS A 446 14.70 6.82 -7.88
C CYS A 446 14.07 7.11 -9.25
N LEU A 447 13.86 8.39 -9.59
CA LEU A 447 13.45 8.77 -10.95
C LEU A 447 14.69 8.72 -11.84
N ILE A 448 14.71 7.82 -12.83
CA ILE A 448 15.88 7.65 -13.71
C ILE A 448 15.71 8.37 -15.05
N LYS A 449 14.48 8.52 -15.54
CA LYS A 449 14.16 9.21 -16.79
C LYS A 449 12.76 9.84 -16.72
N SER A 450 12.56 10.92 -17.47
CA SER A 450 11.25 11.52 -17.73
C SER A 450 11.23 11.84 -19.22
N LEU A 451 10.43 11.10 -19.98
CA LEU A 451 10.42 11.14 -21.44
C LEU A 451 9.14 11.82 -21.94
N ASP A 452 9.29 12.63 -23.00
CA ASP A 452 8.14 13.15 -23.73
C ASP A 452 7.73 12.15 -24.81
N ILE A 453 6.44 11.78 -24.81
CA ILE A 453 5.86 10.93 -25.84
C ILE A 453 5.54 11.82 -27.05
N PRO A 454 6.04 11.52 -28.25
CA PRO A 454 5.79 12.32 -29.44
C PRO A 454 4.33 12.13 -29.86
N ILE A 455 3.47 13.05 -29.45
CA ILE A 455 2.08 13.15 -29.90
C ILE A 455 1.96 14.51 -30.59
N THR A 456 2.54 14.62 -31.78
CA THR A 456 2.63 15.85 -32.55
C THR A 456 2.60 15.55 -34.05
N ASN A 457 2.12 16.51 -34.84
CA ASN A 457 1.94 16.39 -36.29
C ASN A 457 3.08 17.06 -37.09
N ASP A 458 4.19 17.38 -36.40
CA ASP A 458 5.39 17.96 -37.00
C ASP A 458 6.40 16.84 -37.20
N ASP A 459 6.66 16.47 -38.44
CA ASP A 459 7.53 15.33 -38.78
C ASP A 459 8.93 15.46 -38.20
N ASP A 460 9.56 16.64 -38.29
CA ASP A 460 10.94 16.83 -37.84
C ASP A 460 11.02 16.75 -36.32
N LEU A 461 10.06 17.35 -35.61
CA LEU A 461 9.95 17.25 -34.16
C LEU A 461 9.62 15.81 -33.72
N THR A 462 8.73 15.13 -34.44
CA THR A 462 8.35 13.73 -34.19
C THR A 462 9.55 12.82 -34.39
N ILE A 463 10.33 12.99 -35.45
CA ILE A 463 11.56 12.23 -35.69
C ILE A 463 12.57 12.46 -34.56
N GLN A 464 12.81 13.72 -34.17
CA GLN A 464 13.74 14.03 -33.09
C GLN A 464 13.32 13.35 -31.79
N LYS A 465 12.06 13.51 -31.39
CA LYS A 465 11.52 12.93 -30.16
C LYS A 465 11.44 11.41 -30.20
N MET A 466 11.11 10.82 -31.36
CA MET A 466 11.03 9.37 -31.52
C MET A 466 12.42 8.73 -31.43
N ASN A 467 13.46 9.35 -31.98
CA ASN A 467 14.83 8.89 -31.78
C ASN A 467 15.22 8.89 -30.30
N VAL A 468 14.85 9.93 -29.55
CA VAL A 468 15.09 9.97 -28.10
C VAL A 468 14.28 8.86 -27.40
N LEU A 469 12.99 8.73 -27.69
CA LEU A 469 12.13 7.72 -27.08
C LEU A 469 12.63 6.30 -27.36
N CYS A 470 12.95 5.96 -28.60
CA CYS A 470 13.48 4.65 -28.97
C CYS A 470 14.84 4.37 -28.30
N LYS A 471 15.76 5.34 -28.29
CA LYS A 471 17.05 5.21 -27.58
C LYS A 471 16.81 4.83 -26.11
N GLU A 472 15.93 5.55 -25.45
CA GLU A 472 15.67 5.39 -24.02
C GLU A 472 14.87 4.10 -23.73
N ILE A 473 13.91 3.71 -24.58
CA ILE A 473 13.23 2.41 -24.45
C ILE A 473 14.23 1.26 -24.57
N LEU A 474 15.21 1.34 -25.48
CA LEU A 474 16.21 0.29 -25.66
C LEU A 474 17.22 0.22 -24.50
N LEU A 475 17.57 1.36 -23.91
CA LEU A 475 18.29 1.40 -22.64
C LEU A 475 17.50 0.68 -21.53
N LEU A 476 16.20 0.93 -21.41
CA LEU A 476 15.37 0.25 -20.42
C LEU A 476 15.20 -1.24 -20.73
N ASN A 477 15.12 -1.63 -22.00
CA ASN A 477 15.10 -3.04 -22.42
C ASN A 477 16.38 -3.77 -21.97
N ASN A 478 17.56 -3.14 -22.07
CA ASN A 478 18.82 -3.66 -21.54
C ASN A 478 18.75 -3.87 -20.02
N LEU A 479 18.26 -2.86 -19.28
CA LEU A 479 18.07 -2.95 -17.83
C LEU A 479 17.12 -4.10 -17.44
N ILE A 480 15.98 -4.22 -18.14
CA ILE A 480 15.01 -5.31 -17.89
C ILE A 480 15.65 -6.65 -18.21
N THR A 481 16.35 -6.78 -19.33
CA THR A 481 17.06 -8.01 -19.71
C THR A 481 18.04 -8.43 -18.62
N HIS A 482 18.85 -7.51 -18.11
CA HIS A 482 19.78 -7.78 -17.01
C HIS A 482 19.05 -8.20 -15.72
N ASN A 483 17.95 -7.53 -15.35
CA ASN A 483 17.13 -7.94 -14.21
C ASN A 483 16.53 -9.34 -14.40
N THR A 484 16.04 -9.66 -15.59
CA THR A 484 15.51 -11.00 -15.87
C THR A 484 16.57 -12.08 -15.78
N GLN A 485 17.82 -11.81 -16.18
CA GLN A 485 18.95 -12.73 -16.00
C GLN A 485 19.27 -12.97 -14.51
N LYS A 486 19.17 -11.93 -13.67
CA LYS A 486 19.32 -12.07 -12.21
C LYS A 486 18.20 -12.94 -11.61
N ILE A 487 16.96 -12.72 -12.04
CA ILE A 487 15.82 -13.54 -11.62
C ILE A 487 16.00 -14.99 -12.09
N ASP A 488 16.42 -15.21 -13.34
CA ASP A 488 16.72 -16.53 -13.89
C ASP A 488 17.80 -17.24 -13.05
N ARG A 489 18.89 -16.53 -12.69
CA ARG A 489 19.94 -17.08 -11.84
C ARG A 489 19.43 -17.51 -10.47
N ILE A 490 18.57 -16.72 -9.83
CA ILE A 490 17.96 -17.09 -8.54
C ILE A 490 17.12 -18.36 -8.70
N ASN A 491 16.30 -18.45 -9.75
CA ASN A 491 15.45 -19.63 -9.99
C ASN A 491 16.27 -20.86 -10.36
N THR A 492 17.35 -20.73 -11.14
CA THR A 492 18.29 -21.83 -11.41
C THR A 492 18.92 -22.34 -10.11
N LEU A 493 19.38 -21.45 -9.24
CA LEU A 493 19.92 -21.84 -7.93
C LEU A 493 18.87 -22.54 -7.07
N ILE A 494 17.63 -22.05 -7.05
CA ILE A 494 16.54 -22.72 -6.34
C ILE A 494 16.36 -24.14 -6.89
N ASN A 495 16.34 -24.32 -8.21
CA ASN A 495 16.12 -25.61 -8.87
C ASN A 495 17.27 -26.61 -8.66
N ASP A 496 18.51 -26.18 -8.77
CA ASP A 496 19.69 -27.03 -8.59
C ASP A 496 19.79 -27.58 -7.15
N LEU A 497 19.09 -26.94 -6.21
CA LEU A 497 19.10 -27.26 -4.78
C LEU A 497 17.89 -28.10 -4.34
N ILE A 498 17.02 -28.52 -5.28
CA ILE A 498 15.80 -29.32 -5.01
C ILE A 498 16.01 -30.80 -4.57
N PRO A 499 17.20 -31.46 -4.56
CA PRO A 499 17.22 -32.87 -4.13
C PRO A 499 16.83 -33.11 -2.65
N ASN A 500 16.75 -32.08 -1.80
CA ASN A 500 16.47 -32.22 -0.36
C ASN A 500 15.44 -31.20 0.17
N VAL A 501 14.25 -31.09 -0.43
CA VAL A 501 13.25 -30.09 0.01
C VAL A 501 12.47 -30.57 1.23
N VAL A 502 12.83 -30.05 2.40
CA VAL A 502 11.86 -29.77 3.46
C VAL A 502 10.88 -28.72 2.92
N ILE A 503 9.59 -29.06 2.91
CA ILE A 503 8.48 -28.19 2.51
C ILE A 503 8.68 -26.82 3.20
N PRO A 504 8.63 -25.68 2.47
CA PRO A 504 8.76 -24.36 3.07
C PRO A 504 7.78 -24.27 4.24
N SER A 505 8.28 -23.91 5.43
CA SER A 505 7.45 -23.84 6.62
C SER A 505 6.22 -23.00 6.29
N GLN A 506 5.01 -23.54 6.53
CA GLN A 506 3.73 -22.90 6.19
C GLN A 506 3.54 -21.51 6.82
N ASN A 507 4.46 -21.07 7.66
CA ASN A 507 4.58 -19.69 8.13
C ASN A 507 6.06 -19.30 8.11
N PRO A 508 6.58 -18.61 7.07
CA PRO A 508 7.87 -17.95 7.21
C PRO A 508 7.75 -17.06 8.47
N PRO A 509 8.66 -17.20 9.46
CA PRO A 509 8.57 -16.40 10.66
C PRO A 509 8.51 -14.94 10.25
N VAL A 510 7.52 -14.17 10.72
CA VAL A 510 7.38 -12.73 10.43
C VAL A 510 8.75 -12.09 10.58
N THR A 511 9.42 -11.87 9.45
CA THR A 511 10.86 -11.67 9.52
C THR A 511 11.11 -10.29 10.07
N LYS A 512 12.02 -10.23 11.05
CA LYS A 512 12.38 -9.02 11.81
C LYS A 512 12.92 -7.88 10.92
N ASN A 513 13.07 -8.13 9.62
CA ASN A 513 13.83 -7.37 8.63
C ASN A 513 13.01 -6.82 7.45
N ILE A 514 11.69 -7.03 7.40
CA ILE A 514 10.84 -6.42 6.37
C ILE A 514 10.12 -5.19 6.93
N PHE A 515 10.11 -4.13 6.14
CA PHE A 515 9.31 -2.93 6.43
C PHE A 515 7.86 -3.20 5.96
N PRO A 516 6.84 -3.16 6.84
CA PRO A 516 5.48 -3.50 6.45
C PRO A 516 4.89 -2.42 5.55
N THR A 517 4.04 -2.79 4.62
CA THR A 517 3.26 -1.83 3.83
C THR A 517 1.95 -1.53 4.55
N PHE A 518 1.65 -0.25 4.74
CA PHE A 518 0.41 0.26 5.34
C PHE A 518 -0.64 0.52 4.25
N SER A 519 -1.92 0.48 4.60
CA SER A 519 -3.02 0.73 3.66
C SER A 519 -2.85 2.07 2.95
N SER A 520 -3.15 2.09 1.65
CA SER A 520 -3.63 3.32 1.01
C SER A 520 -5.13 3.42 1.29
N PRO A 521 -5.72 4.61 1.41
CA PRO A 521 -7.16 4.76 1.35
C PRO A 521 -7.73 4.02 0.13
N ASN A 522 -8.95 3.50 0.24
CA ASN A 522 -9.63 2.87 -0.88
C ASN A 522 -9.97 3.92 -1.94
N SER A 523 -9.30 3.86 -3.10
CA SER A 523 -9.68 4.63 -4.31
C SER A 523 -11.09 4.24 -4.80
N ASN A 524 -11.58 3.05 -4.45
CA ASN A 524 -12.92 2.59 -4.79
C ASN A 524 -14.06 3.20 -3.94
N LYS A 525 -13.75 4.18 -3.07
CA LYS A 525 -14.75 5.00 -2.37
C LYS A 525 -14.83 6.45 -2.88
N VAL A 526 -14.38 6.72 -4.11
CA VAL A 526 -14.80 7.92 -4.85
C VAL A 526 -16.02 7.54 -5.70
N GLY A 527 -17.09 7.14 -5.02
CA GLY A 527 -18.43 7.15 -5.59
C GLY A 527 -19.00 8.54 -5.35
N ASN A 528 -19.28 9.26 -6.44
CA ASN A 528 -20.22 10.39 -6.50
C ASN A 528 -20.09 11.42 -5.36
N TYR A 529 -19.08 12.28 -5.47
CA TYR A 529 -19.29 13.68 -5.11
C TYR A 529 -19.28 14.45 -6.42
N LEU A 530 -20.41 15.11 -6.68
CA LEU A 530 -20.84 15.79 -7.91
C LEU A 530 -19.76 16.64 -8.59
#